data_AF-A0A8C6QSM7-F1
#
_entry.id   AF-A0A8C6QSM7-F1
#
_cell.length_a   1.000
_cell.length_b   1.000
_cell.length_c   1.000
_cell.angle_alpha   90.00
_cell.angle_beta   90.00
_cell.angle_gamma   90.00
#
_symmetry.space_group_name_H-M   'P 1'
#
loop_
_entity.id
_entity.type
_entity.pdbx_description
1 polymer ?
#
loop_
_entity_poly.entity_id
_entity_poly.type
_entity_poly.pdbx_seq_one_letter_code
_entity_poly.pdbx_strand_id
1 'polypeptide(L)'
;VADEEEDTTTFEEENEEIRGGAEGGQELWCMMYGFGDDQNPYTESVDILEDLVIEFITEMTHKAMSIGRQGPVQVEDIFARVKDLLALNEELKQARKAFDEANYGS
;
A
#
# COMPACT_ATOMS: atom_id res chain seq x y z
N VAL A 1 -6.26 33.70 -21.70
CA VAL A 1 -6.19 32.96 -20.42
C VAL A 1 -7.46 32.14 -20.39
N ALA A 2 -7.38 30.90 -20.86
CA ALA A 2 -8.43 29.92 -20.70
C ALA A 2 -7.98 29.09 -19.49
N ASP A 3 -8.77 29.16 -18.43
CA ASP A 3 -8.60 28.40 -17.21
C ASP A 3 -9.35 27.09 -17.45
N GLU A 4 -8.61 26.00 -17.61
CA GLU A 4 -9.18 24.66 -17.66
C GLU A 4 -9.33 24.21 -16.21
N GLU A 5 -10.53 24.33 -15.66
CA GLU A 5 -10.87 23.64 -14.42
C GLU A 5 -10.95 22.15 -14.71
N GLU A 6 -9.92 21.41 -14.30
CA GLU A 6 -9.96 19.95 -14.26
C GLU A 6 -11.02 19.52 -13.24
N ASP A 7 -12.02 18.82 -13.77
CA ASP A 7 -13.11 18.15 -13.09
C ASP A 7 -12.56 17.11 -12.09
N THR A 8 -12.40 17.56 -10.84
CA THR A 8 -12.01 16.73 -9.68
C THR A 8 -13.19 15.95 -9.10
N THR A 9 -14.39 16.10 -9.68
CA THR A 9 -15.65 15.58 -9.13
C THR A 9 -16.03 14.17 -9.60
N THR A 10 -15.28 13.56 -10.53
CA THR A 10 -15.59 12.22 -11.06
C THR A 10 -14.98 11.05 -10.29
N PHE A 11 -13.99 11.27 -9.43
CA PHE A 11 -13.29 10.19 -8.70
C PHE A 11 -13.99 9.73 -7.41
N GLU A 12 -14.83 10.58 -6.82
CA GLU A 12 -15.52 10.24 -5.56
C GLU A 12 -16.76 9.36 -5.79
N GLU A 13 -17.44 9.50 -6.94
CA GLU A 13 -18.66 8.73 -7.23
C GLU A 13 -18.37 7.27 -7.66
N GLU A 14 -17.20 6.97 -8.25
CA GLU A 14 -16.84 5.59 -8.64
C GLU A 14 -16.41 4.71 -7.43
N ASN A 15 -16.15 5.31 -6.27
CA ASN A 15 -15.75 4.56 -5.06
C ASN A 15 -16.91 3.79 -4.42
N GLU A 16 -18.17 4.19 -4.62
CA GLU A 16 -19.31 3.46 -4.06
C GLU A 16 -19.59 2.14 -4.79
N GLU A 17 -19.16 1.99 -6.06
CA GLU A 17 -19.44 0.80 -6.86
C GLU A 17 -18.40 -0.33 -6.69
N ILE A 18 -17.21 -0.02 -6.13
CA ILE A 18 -16.18 -1.03 -5.76
C ILE A 18 -16.55 -1.78 -4.46
N ARG A 19 -17.71 -1.51 -3.85
CA ARG A 19 -18.24 -2.33 -2.74
C ARG A 19 -18.93 -3.63 -3.19
N GLY A 20 -18.76 -3.99 -4.46
CA GLY A 20 -19.40 -5.12 -5.11
C GLY A 20 -18.68 -6.46 -4.97
N GLY A 21 -18.83 -7.10 -3.80
CA GLY A 21 -19.07 -8.54 -3.73
C GLY A 21 -17.88 -9.46 -3.46
N ALA A 22 -17.76 -9.89 -2.19
CA ALA A 22 -17.52 -11.27 -1.71
C ALA A 22 -16.37 -12.14 -2.25
N GLU A 23 -15.60 -11.73 -3.27
CA GLU A 23 -14.56 -12.56 -3.89
C GLU A 23 -13.23 -12.48 -3.13
N GLY A 24 -12.89 -11.34 -2.53
CA GLY A 24 -11.65 -11.17 -1.75
C GLY A 24 -11.69 -11.80 -0.34
N GLY A 25 -12.89 -11.92 0.26
CA GLY A 25 -13.03 -12.36 1.65
C GLY A 25 -12.48 -13.76 1.92
N GLN A 26 -12.65 -14.71 0.99
CA GLN A 26 -12.14 -16.08 1.16
C GLN A 26 -10.61 -16.14 1.13
N GLU A 27 -9.99 -15.32 0.30
CA GLU A 27 -8.53 -15.23 0.19
C GLU A 27 -7.95 -14.55 1.44
N LEU A 28 -8.65 -13.53 1.93
CA LEU A 28 -8.33 -12.83 3.17
C LEU A 28 -8.42 -13.75 4.39
N TRP A 29 -9.43 -14.61 4.47
CA TRP A 29 -9.54 -15.62 5.53
C TRP A 29 -8.35 -16.56 5.55
N CYS A 30 -7.95 -17.06 4.38
CA CYS A 30 -6.78 -17.95 4.27
C CYS A 30 -5.50 -17.24 4.71
N MET A 31 -5.35 -15.96 4.36
CA MET A 31 -4.20 -15.16 4.80
C MET A 31 -4.22 -14.89 6.30
N MET A 32 -5.35 -14.45 6.87
CA MET A 32 -5.49 -14.19 8.31
C MET A 32 -5.12 -15.44 9.13
N TYR A 33 -5.65 -16.61 8.74
CA TYR A 33 -5.26 -17.87 9.35
C TYR A 33 -3.77 -18.18 9.16
N GLY A 34 -3.22 -17.93 7.96
CA GLY A 34 -1.79 -18.08 7.68
C GLY A 34 -0.88 -17.20 8.54
N PHE A 35 -1.37 -16.06 9.03
CA PHE A 35 -0.70 -15.17 9.97
C PHE A 35 -0.99 -15.48 11.44
N GLY A 36 -1.76 -16.54 11.73
CA GLY A 36 -2.00 -17.06 13.07
C GLY A 36 -3.31 -16.61 13.71
N ASP A 37 -4.24 -16.06 12.93
CA ASP A 37 -5.60 -15.81 13.39
C ASP A 37 -6.41 -17.12 13.49
N ASP A 38 -7.65 -17.03 14.01
CA ASP A 38 -8.55 -18.18 14.09
C ASP A 38 -8.93 -18.72 12.70
N GLN A 39 -9.22 -20.02 12.61
CA GLN A 39 -9.67 -20.65 11.36
C GLN A 39 -11.01 -20.07 10.86
N ASN A 40 -11.83 -19.55 11.78
CA ASN A 40 -13.10 -18.90 11.47
C ASN A 40 -13.11 -17.47 12.08
N PRO A 41 -12.42 -16.51 11.45
CA PRO A 41 -12.36 -15.13 11.93
C PRO A 41 -13.74 -14.47 11.90
N TYR A 42 -13.92 -13.41 12.69
CA TYR A 42 -15.17 -12.64 12.65
C TYR A 42 -15.32 -11.94 11.31
N THR A 43 -16.52 -11.99 10.73
CA THR A 43 -16.82 -11.31 9.45
C THR A 43 -16.51 -9.82 9.52
N GLU A 44 -16.86 -9.16 10.62
CA GLU A 44 -16.54 -7.74 10.83
C GLU A 44 -15.02 -7.46 10.77
N SER A 45 -14.19 -8.38 11.28
CA SER A 45 -12.72 -8.21 11.20
C SER A 45 -12.20 -8.37 9.79
N VAL A 46 -12.82 -9.24 9.00
CA VAL A 46 -12.46 -9.47 7.60
C VAL A 46 -12.88 -8.28 6.75
N ASP A 47 -14.10 -7.78 6.95
CA ASP A 47 -14.63 -6.61 6.24
C ASP A 47 -13.76 -5.37 6.51
N ILE A 48 -13.36 -5.15 7.77
CA ILE A 48 -12.41 -4.07 8.12
C ILE A 48 -11.07 -4.29 7.43
N LEU A 49 -10.55 -5.52 7.42
CA LEU A 49 -9.26 -5.80 6.80
C LEU A 49 -9.31 -5.63 5.27
N GLU A 50 -10.45 -5.90 4.64
CA GLU A 50 -10.70 -5.64 3.22
C GLU A 50 -10.62 -4.14 2.92
N ASP A 51 -11.34 -3.32 3.69
CA ASP A 51 -11.28 -1.86 3.58
C ASP A 51 -9.84 -1.33 3.75
N LEU A 52 -9.11 -1.85 4.75
CA LEU A 52 -7.71 -1.47 5.01
C LEU A 52 -6.76 -1.86 3.87
N VAL A 53 -6.98 -3.01 3.24
CA VAL A 53 -6.16 -3.46 2.10
C VAL A 53 -6.42 -2.60 0.87
N ILE A 54 -7.67 -2.26 0.60
CA ILE A 54 -8.04 -1.36 -0.51
C ILE A 54 -7.41 0.02 -0.29
N GLU A 55 -7.53 0.59 0.92
CA GLU A 55 -6.90 1.85 1.27
C GLU A 55 -5.38 1.80 1.09
N PHE A 56 -4.74 0.73 1.59
CA PHE A 56 -3.30 0.55 1.47
C PHE A 56 -2.84 0.50 0.01
N ILE A 57 -3.51 -0.28 -0.85
CA ILE A 57 -3.17 -0.38 -2.27
C ILE A 57 -3.35 0.98 -2.97
N THR A 58 -4.43 1.69 -2.65
CA THR A 58 -4.73 3.02 -3.20
C THR A 58 -3.63 4.01 -2.82
N GLU A 59 -3.30 4.12 -1.53
CA GLU A 59 -2.26 5.03 -1.05
C GLU A 59 -0.88 4.69 -1.60
N MET A 60 -0.54 3.39 -1.67
CA MET A 60 0.70 2.92 -2.29
C MET A 60 0.79 3.31 -3.77
N THR A 61 -0.33 3.24 -4.49
CA THR A 61 -0.41 3.64 -5.90
C THR A 61 -0.25 5.15 -6.07
N HIS A 62 -0.87 5.96 -5.22
CA HIS A 62 -0.64 7.41 -5.18
C HIS A 62 0.83 7.76 -4.88
N LYS A 63 1.45 7.06 -3.93
CA LYS A 63 2.89 7.24 -3.64
C LYS A 63 3.75 6.84 -4.83
N ALA A 64 3.41 5.76 -5.54
CA ALA A 64 4.14 5.35 -6.75
C ALA A 64 4.05 6.41 -7.87
N MET A 65 2.90 7.07 -8.05
CA MET A 65 2.75 8.18 -9.02
C MET A 65 3.74 9.33 -8.78
N SER A 66 4.10 9.61 -7.54
CA SER A 66 5.02 10.72 -7.22
C SER A 66 6.48 10.45 -7.58
N ILE A 67 6.87 9.18 -7.75
CA ILE A 67 8.22 8.76 -8.13
C ILE A 67 8.26 8.37 -9.62
N GLY A 68 7.16 7.83 -10.11
CA GLY A 68 6.98 7.39 -11.48
C GLY A 68 6.88 8.52 -12.50
N ARG A 69 6.61 8.11 -13.72
CA ARG A 69 6.41 8.99 -14.89
C ARG A 69 5.06 9.70 -14.80
N GLN A 70 4.99 10.92 -15.36
CA GLN A 70 3.73 11.65 -15.50
C GLN A 70 2.80 10.90 -16.48
N GLY A 71 1.57 10.62 -16.06
CA GLY A 71 0.57 9.88 -16.82
C GLY A 71 0.01 8.68 -16.04
N PRO A 72 -0.68 7.74 -16.73
CA PRO A 72 -1.27 6.57 -16.09
C PRO A 72 -0.23 5.70 -15.40
N VAL A 73 -0.54 5.22 -14.19
CA VAL A 73 0.34 4.33 -13.43
C VAL A 73 0.57 3.03 -14.21
N GLN A 74 1.84 2.69 -14.40
CA GLN A 74 2.22 1.38 -14.90
C GLN A 74 2.74 0.49 -13.77
N VAL A 75 2.71 -0.82 -14.01
CA VAL A 75 3.18 -1.83 -13.06
C VAL A 75 4.62 -1.53 -12.62
N GLU A 76 5.47 -1.05 -13.52
CA GLU A 76 6.86 -0.70 -13.21
C GLU A 76 6.98 0.41 -12.16
N ASP A 77 6.03 1.33 -12.08
CA ASP A 77 6.07 2.45 -11.13
C ASP A 77 5.87 1.94 -9.68
N ILE A 78 5.04 0.90 -9.50
CA ILE A 78 4.87 0.21 -8.21
C ILE A 78 6.16 -0.54 -7.84
N PHE A 79 6.77 -1.25 -8.80
CA PHE A 79 8.04 -1.96 -8.55
C PHE A 79 9.21 -1.01 -8.25
N ALA A 80 9.27 0.15 -8.90
CA ALA A 80 10.24 1.18 -8.59
C ALA A 80 10.09 1.66 -7.15
N ARG A 81 8.85 1.94 -6.72
CA ARG A 81 8.56 2.33 -5.33
C ARG A 81 9.00 1.28 -4.32
N VAL A 82 8.73 0.00 -4.58
CA VAL A 82 9.14 -1.10 -3.69
C VAL A 82 10.66 -1.20 -3.61
N LYS A 83 11.37 -1.07 -4.73
CA LYS A 83 12.83 -1.11 -4.78
C LYS A 83 13.45 0.03 -3.97
N ASP A 84 12.94 1.25 -4.13
CA ASP A 84 13.43 2.43 -3.41
C ASP A 84 13.24 2.27 -1.89
N LEU A 85 12.08 1.75 -1.46
CA LEU A 85 11.81 1.48 -0.04
C LEU A 85 12.76 0.43 0.53
N LEU A 86 13.05 -0.64 -0.21
CA LEU A 86 13.98 -1.68 0.23
C LEU A 86 15.43 -1.18 0.29
N ALA A 87 15.86 -0.40 -0.70
CA ALA A 87 17.18 0.23 -0.71
C ALA A 87 17.37 1.15 0.49
N LEU A 88 16.40 2.04 0.75
CA LEU A 88 16.45 2.96 1.87
C LEU A 88 16.43 2.24 3.23
N ASN A 89 15.68 1.14 3.35
CA ASN A 89 15.69 0.30 4.55
C ASN A 89 17.08 -0.32 4.80
N GLU A 90 17.73 -0.80 3.74
CA GLU A 90 19.09 -1.34 3.84
C GLU A 90 20.11 -0.27 4.25
N GLU A 91 20.03 0.93 3.67
CA GLU A 91 20.88 2.07 4.06
C GLU A 91 20.71 2.44 5.53
N LEU A 92 19.46 2.49 6.03
CA LEU A 92 19.18 2.76 7.44
C LEU A 92 19.76 1.68 8.37
N LYS A 93 19.69 0.40 7.98
CA LYS A 93 20.30 -0.70 8.75
C LYS A 93 21.81 -0.57 8.80
N GLN A 94 22.46 -0.24 7.68
CA GLN A 94 23.91 -0.07 7.62
C GLN A 94 24.36 1.12 8.46
N ALA A 95 23.68 2.26 8.35
CA ALA A 95 23.96 3.45 9.16
C ALA A 95 23.82 3.17 10.65
N ARG A 96 22.77 2.43 11.06
CA ARG A 96 22.57 2.05 12.45
C ARG A 96 23.65 1.10 12.97
N LYS A 97 24.05 0.12 12.16
CA LYS A 97 25.15 -0.78 12.52
C LYS A 97 26.48 -0.04 12.70
N ALA A 98 26.81 0.87 11.79
CA ALA A 98 28.02 1.69 11.90
C ALA A 98 28.00 2.61 13.13
N PHE A 99 26.83 3.13 13.51
CA PHE A 99 26.66 3.91 14.74
C PHE A 99 26.83 3.06 16.00
N ASP A 100 26.20 1.89 16.06
CA ASP A 100 26.27 0.99 17.21
C ASP A 100 27.72 0.45 17.42
N GLU A 101 28.44 0.14 16.35
CA GLU A 101 29.87 -0.26 16.41
C GLU A 101 30.77 0.88 16.91
N ALA A 102 30.48 2.13 16.56
CA ALA A 102 31.24 3.29 17.03
C ALA A 102 31.00 3.63 18.52
N ASN A 103 29.84 3.27 19.08
CA ASN A 103 29.44 3.65 20.43
C ASN A 103 29.74 2.57 21.50
N TYR A 104 29.99 1.31 21.09
CA TYR A 104 30.35 0.20 22.00
C TYR A 104 31.77 -0.35 21.78
N GLY A 105 32.56 0.26 20.89
CA GLY A 105 33.95 -0.10 20.62
C GLY A 105 35.01 0.55 21.51
N SER A 106 34.63 1.16 22.64
CA SER A 106 35.55 1.73 23.66
C SER A 106 35.63 0.89 24.91
#